data_AF-A0A6L9KHF4-F1
#
_entry.id   AF-A0A6L9KHF4-F1
#
_cell.length_a   1.000
_cell.length_b   1.000
_cell.length_c   1.000
_cell.angle_alpha   90.00
_cell.angle_beta   90.00
_cell.angle_gamma   90.00
#
_symmetry.space_group_name_H-M   'P 1'
#
loop_
_entity.id
_entity.type
_entity.pdbx_description
1 polymer ?
#
loop_
_entity_poly.entity_id
_entity_poly.type
_entity_poly.pdbx_seq_one_letter_code
_entity_poly.pdbx_strand_id
1 'polypeptide(L)'
;MSFTDKSYVFEAGMHNQKKVIWIRFERNQELSNYLQANTKAWWSSSVLAWYVTDCRHYRELFGLEQSIVGKEVINKIHPVNFPAFVRFQEQLKLKGYSENTIRTYSIEFAQLLYILKSFPVETLTPERLRSYFLYCHAKLKLSESEIQSRINAIKLFFEHVLHRNKMFFDIPRPKKPLTSPKMLNRNQVKKVMNVLDNKKHRLILKLCYGMGLLVSEVVRLKLTDIDSVTMLMRVEQAKGKKDRVMILPQSVFDELRTYYLEFKPKSFLFEGQNGGQYSIRSVQAIFKSAMKKSGITKNIGIHGLRHSYATHLLEAGTDISFIQELLGHKSLKTTQINTRVSSAAKSNIKSPLDSL
;
A
#
# COMPACT_ATOMS: atom_id res chain seq x y z
N MET A 1 -20.83 19.34 15.76
CA MET A 1 -19.47 19.91 15.83
C MET A 1 -18.57 19.15 14.88
N SER A 2 -17.71 19.85 14.14
CA SER A 2 -16.69 19.28 13.24
C SER A 2 -15.34 19.91 13.58
N PHE A 3 -14.23 19.19 13.40
CA PHE A 3 -12.89 19.76 13.57
C PHE A 3 -12.52 20.76 12.47
N THR A 4 -13.33 20.87 11.41
CA THR A 4 -13.17 21.89 10.36
C THR A 4 -13.77 23.25 10.72
N ASP A 5 -14.39 23.36 11.89
CA ASP A 5 -14.96 24.61 12.39
C ASP A 5 -13.83 25.50 12.94
N LYS A 6 -13.90 26.82 12.74
CA LYS A 6 -12.82 27.79 13.08
C LYS A 6 -12.49 27.87 14.58
N SER A 7 -13.19 27.11 15.41
CA SER A 7 -13.01 27.00 16.85
C SER A 7 -11.74 26.25 17.26
N TYR A 8 -11.11 25.48 16.35
CA TYR A 8 -9.82 24.83 16.60
C TYR A 8 -8.71 25.40 15.72
N VAL A 9 -7.54 25.63 16.32
CA VAL A 9 -6.29 25.99 15.64
C VAL A 9 -5.32 24.81 15.72
N PHE A 10 -4.83 24.36 14.56
CA PHE A 10 -3.94 23.22 14.43
C PHE A 10 -2.56 23.63 13.95
N GLU A 11 -1.52 23.27 14.69
CA GLU A 11 -0.13 23.61 14.35
C GLU A 11 0.77 22.37 14.43
N ALA A 12 1.58 22.14 13.41
CA ALA A 12 2.57 21.06 13.44
C ALA A 12 3.77 21.47 14.31
N GLY A 13 4.21 20.59 15.22
CA GLY A 13 5.33 20.85 16.11
C GLY A 13 6.07 19.58 16.54
N MET A 14 6.94 19.73 17.54
CA MET A 14 7.63 18.61 18.20
C MET A 14 7.38 18.63 19.70
N HIS A 15 7.19 17.46 20.27
CA HIS A 15 7.10 17.24 21.72
C HIS A 15 7.85 15.97 22.08
N ASN A 16 8.82 16.05 22.99
CA ASN A 16 9.68 14.93 23.39
C ASN A 16 10.31 14.19 22.19
N GLN A 17 10.90 14.94 21.25
CA GLN A 17 11.51 14.44 20.00
C GLN A 17 10.54 13.70 19.04
N LYS A 18 9.23 13.73 19.29
CA LYS A 18 8.21 13.16 18.41
C LYS A 18 7.45 14.29 17.71
N LYS A 19 7.10 14.08 16.43
CA LYS A 19 6.26 15.01 15.68
C LYS A 19 4.83 14.94 16.23
N VAL A 20 4.26 16.11 16.55
CA VAL A 20 2.91 16.24 17.09
C VAL A 20 2.15 17.34 16.35
N ILE A 21 0.82 17.29 16.44
CA ILE A 21 -0.05 18.39 16.04
C ILE A 21 -0.60 18.99 17.33
N TRP A 22 -0.28 20.26 17.56
CA TRP A 22 -0.83 21.07 18.63
C TRP A 22 -2.24 21.50 18.27
N ILE A 23 -3.12 21.49 19.28
CA ILE A 23 -4.53 21.79 19.18
C ILE A 23 -4.83 22.86 20.22
N ARG A 24 -5.18 24.05 19.76
CA ARG A 24 -5.54 25.20 20.60
C ARG A 24 -6.97 25.62 20.29
N PHE A 25 -7.74 25.95 21.33
CA PHE A 25 -9.11 26.44 21.23
C PHE A 25 -9.45 27.23 22.49
N GLU A 26 -10.46 28.10 22.42
CA GLU A 26 -10.94 28.83 23.59
C GLU A 26 -11.49 27.86 24.65
N ARG A 27 -11.29 28.17 25.93
CA ARG A 27 -11.60 27.26 27.04
C ARG A 27 -13.10 26.96 27.13
N ASN A 28 -13.52 25.89 26.45
CA ASN A 28 -14.90 25.42 26.39
C ASN A 28 -14.94 23.91 26.70
N GLN A 29 -15.78 23.53 27.67
CA GLN A 29 -15.91 22.15 28.13
C GLN A 29 -16.47 21.23 27.03
N GLU A 30 -17.39 21.73 26.19
CA GLU A 30 -17.95 20.95 25.07
C GLU A 30 -16.89 20.63 24.01
N LEU A 31 -16.03 21.61 23.69
CA LEU A 31 -14.92 21.41 22.73
C LEU A 31 -13.90 20.40 23.27
N SER A 32 -13.57 20.50 24.57
CA SER A 32 -12.67 19.53 25.22
C SER A 32 -13.25 18.11 25.21
N ASN A 33 -14.54 17.96 25.56
CA ASN A 33 -15.22 16.67 25.56
C ASN A 33 -15.30 16.09 24.13
N TYR A 34 -15.63 16.92 23.14
CA TYR A 34 -15.68 16.51 21.74
C TYR A 34 -14.30 16.06 21.22
N LEU A 35 -13.23 16.80 21.55
CA LEU A 35 -11.86 16.45 21.20
C LEU A 35 -11.48 15.09 21.77
N GLN A 36 -11.73 14.85 23.07
CA GLN A 36 -11.39 13.59 23.73
C GLN A 36 -12.23 12.39 23.24
N ALA A 37 -13.49 12.62 22.86
CA ALA A 37 -14.36 11.56 22.34
C ALA A 37 -13.91 11.03 20.96
N ASN A 38 -13.35 11.92 20.13
CA ASN A 38 -13.00 11.64 18.74
C ASN A 38 -11.50 11.50 18.47
N THR A 39 -10.64 11.87 19.42
CA THR A 39 -9.18 11.78 19.29
C THR A 39 -8.55 11.20 20.54
N LYS A 40 -7.31 10.69 20.42
CA LYS A 40 -6.49 10.32 21.58
C LYS A 40 -5.54 11.47 21.95
N ALA A 41 -6.11 12.66 22.14
CA ALA A 41 -5.35 13.85 22.50
C ALA A 41 -4.83 13.79 23.94
N TRP A 42 -3.64 14.32 24.15
CA TRP A 42 -3.02 14.48 25.46
C TRP A 42 -2.85 15.96 25.78
N TRP A 43 -2.92 16.32 27.05
CA TRP A 43 -2.62 17.67 27.53
C TRP A 43 -1.12 17.81 27.81
N SER A 44 -0.50 18.88 27.33
CA SER A 44 0.86 19.28 27.74
C SER A 44 0.80 20.45 28.68
N SER A 45 1.23 20.27 29.93
CA SER A 45 1.31 21.35 30.92
C SER A 45 2.37 22.39 30.56
N SER A 46 3.45 22.01 29.86
CA SER A 46 4.55 22.91 29.48
C SER A 46 4.17 23.89 28.37
N VAL A 47 3.29 23.48 27.45
CA VAL A 47 2.85 24.29 26.29
C VAL A 47 1.43 24.82 26.47
N LEU A 48 0.73 24.38 27.53
CA LEU A 48 -0.67 24.70 27.84
C LEU A 48 -1.60 24.45 26.64
N ALA A 49 -1.40 23.32 25.96
CA ALA A 49 -2.15 22.96 24.78
C ALA A 49 -2.39 21.45 24.70
N TRP A 50 -3.48 21.08 24.02
CA TRP A 50 -3.74 19.70 23.64
C TRP A 50 -2.84 19.33 22.46
N TYR A 51 -2.45 18.06 22.39
CA TYR A 51 -1.68 17.56 21.26
C TYR A 51 -2.05 16.13 20.90
N VAL A 52 -1.88 15.80 19.63
CA VAL A 52 -1.95 14.43 19.12
C VAL A 52 -0.66 14.11 18.37
N THR A 53 -0.34 12.83 18.20
CA THR A 53 0.76 12.41 17.32
C THR A 53 0.56 12.91 15.90
N ASP A 54 1.60 13.43 15.25
CA ASP A 54 1.51 13.82 13.83
C ASP A 54 1.48 12.56 12.95
N CYS A 55 0.29 12.13 12.57
CA CYS A 55 0.07 11.01 11.67
C CYS A 55 -1.01 11.34 10.64
N ARG A 56 -1.04 10.55 9.56
CA ARG A 56 -1.97 10.72 8.43
C ARG A 56 -3.43 10.89 8.88
N HIS A 57 -3.88 10.04 9.82
CA HIS A 57 -5.24 10.07 10.33
C HIS A 57 -5.61 11.43 10.93
N TYR A 58 -4.77 12.00 11.80
CA TYR A 58 -5.05 13.30 12.41
C TYR A 58 -4.87 14.47 11.44
N ARG A 59 -3.92 14.39 10.50
CA ARG A 59 -3.83 15.40 9.44
C ARG A 59 -5.08 15.45 8.57
N GLU A 60 -5.63 14.29 8.19
CA GLU A 60 -6.90 14.21 7.45
C GLU A 60 -8.07 14.72 8.30
N LEU A 61 -8.13 14.33 9.57
CA LEU A 61 -9.20 14.74 10.49
C LEU A 61 -9.24 16.27 10.70
N PHE A 62 -8.07 16.92 10.70
CA PHE A 62 -7.92 18.36 10.94
C PHE A 62 -7.76 19.19 9.66
N GLY A 63 -7.83 18.57 8.48
CA GLY A 63 -7.68 19.27 7.20
C GLY A 63 -6.27 19.83 6.94
N LEU A 64 -5.23 19.30 7.59
CA LEU A 64 -3.84 19.75 7.39
C LEU A 64 -3.26 19.18 6.09
N GLU A 65 -2.53 20.01 5.34
CA GLU A 65 -1.87 19.59 4.11
C GLU A 65 -0.87 18.44 4.34
N GLN A 66 -0.96 17.43 3.48
CA GLN A 66 0.02 16.35 3.43
C GLN A 66 1.11 16.69 2.43
N SER A 67 2.36 16.70 2.91
CA SER A 67 3.52 16.78 2.03
C SER A 67 3.67 15.45 1.28
N ILE A 68 3.37 15.45 -0.02
CA ILE A 68 3.44 14.27 -0.91
C ILE A 68 4.88 13.77 -1.03
N VAL A 69 5.86 14.68 -0.91
CA VAL A 69 7.28 14.43 -1.04
C VAL A 69 8.03 15.19 0.05
N GLY A 70 8.94 14.52 0.77
CA GLY A 70 9.64 15.12 1.91
C GLY A 70 10.47 16.35 1.55
N LYS A 71 10.59 17.30 2.49
CA LYS A 71 11.35 18.56 2.33
C LYS A 71 12.79 18.35 1.83
N GLU A 72 13.44 17.26 2.23
CA GLU A 72 14.79 16.89 1.78
C GLU A 72 14.90 16.72 0.27
N VAL A 73 13.84 16.23 -0.38
CA VAL A 73 13.83 16.00 -1.83
C VAL A 73 13.82 17.34 -2.56
N ILE A 74 13.05 18.29 -2.06
CA ILE A 74 12.87 19.63 -2.64
C ILE A 74 14.17 20.43 -2.54
N ASN A 75 14.85 20.39 -1.39
CA ASN A 75 16.08 21.16 -1.16
C ASN A 75 17.24 20.81 -2.10
N LYS A 76 17.23 19.61 -2.69
CA LYS A 76 18.27 19.17 -3.63
C LYS A 76 17.99 19.55 -5.08
N ILE A 77 16.78 20.03 -5.40
CA ILE A 77 16.41 20.45 -6.74
C ILE A 77 16.94 21.87 -6.97
N HIS A 78 17.70 22.04 -8.04
CA HIS A 78 18.20 23.36 -8.41
C HIS A 78 17.04 24.30 -8.81
N PRO A 79 17.08 25.60 -8.47
CA PRO A 79 15.98 26.55 -8.73
C PRO A 79 15.47 26.56 -10.18
N VAL A 80 16.37 26.43 -11.16
CA VAL A 80 16.04 26.35 -12.60
C VAL A 80 15.05 25.23 -12.92
N ASN A 81 15.13 24.09 -12.23
CA ASN A 81 14.32 22.90 -12.50
C ASN A 81 13.13 22.75 -11.55
N PHE A 82 13.02 23.61 -10.53
CA PHE A 82 11.94 23.55 -9.56
C PHE A 82 10.56 23.80 -10.18
N PRO A 83 10.36 24.78 -11.10
CA PRO A 83 9.06 24.95 -11.77
C PRO A 83 8.61 23.72 -12.54
N ALA A 84 9.53 23.03 -13.23
CA ALA A 84 9.24 21.80 -13.96
C ALA A 84 8.80 20.66 -13.01
N PHE A 85 9.41 20.58 -11.83
CA PHE A 85 8.99 19.64 -10.80
C PHE A 85 7.57 19.89 -10.30
N VAL A 86 7.21 21.15 -10.04
CA VAL A 86 5.86 21.53 -9.60
C VAL A 86 4.82 21.18 -10.67
N ARG A 87 5.05 21.59 -11.92
CA ARG A 87 4.16 21.26 -13.06
C ARG A 87 3.96 19.74 -13.22
N PHE A 88 5.02 18.96 -12.99
CA PHE A 88 4.92 17.51 -13.03
C PHE A 88 4.00 16.96 -11.93
N GLN A 89 4.09 17.48 -10.70
CA GLN A 89 3.20 17.07 -9.61
C GLN A 89 1.74 17.46 -9.87
N GLU A 90 1.51 18.66 -10.41
CA GLU A 90 0.18 19.12 -10.83
C GLU A 90 -0.42 18.20 -11.89
N GLN A 91 0.35 17.86 -12.93
CA GLN A 91 -0.12 16.96 -13.98
C GLN A 91 -0.50 15.58 -13.45
N LEU A 92 0.26 15.05 -12.48
CA LEU A 92 -0.06 13.77 -11.84
C LEU A 92 -1.35 13.85 -11.02
N LYS A 93 -1.59 14.97 -10.32
CA LYS A 93 -2.85 15.23 -9.60
C LYS A 93 -4.03 15.34 -10.56
N LEU A 94 -3.88 16.13 -11.64
CA LEU A 94 -4.92 16.33 -12.67
C LEU A 94 -5.33 15.01 -13.34
N LYS A 95 -4.38 14.11 -13.56
CA LYS A 95 -4.66 12.76 -14.09
C LYS A 95 -5.29 11.79 -13.07
N GLY A 96 -5.49 12.21 -11.82
CA GLY A 96 -6.12 11.41 -10.78
C GLY A 96 -5.28 10.20 -10.34
N TYR A 97 -3.95 10.30 -10.42
CA TYR A 97 -3.06 9.25 -9.90
C TYR A 97 -3.19 9.13 -8.37
N SER A 98 -2.95 7.93 -7.84
CA SER A 98 -2.91 7.72 -6.39
C SER A 98 -1.71 8.41 -5.75
N GLU A 99 -1.85 8.87 -4.51
CA GLU A 99 -0.75 9.52 -3.74
C GLU A 99 0.57 8.74 -3.78
N ASN A 100 0.51 7.41 -3.67
CA ASN A 100 1.69 6.55 -3.77
C ASN A 100 2.37 6.66 -5.14
N THR A 101 1.58 6.70 -6.21
CA THR A 101 2.10 6.85 -7.57
C THR A 101 2.68 8.25 -7.75
N ILE A 102 1.97 9.29 -7.28
CA ILE A 102 2.47 10.68 -7.32
C ILE A 102 3.83 10.75 -6.62
N ARG A 103 3.92 10.27 -5.38
CA ARG A 103 5.16 10.25 -4.61
C ARG A 103 6.28 9.50 -5.32
N THR A 104 5.99 8.29 -5.82
CA THR A 104 6.99 7.47 -6.50
C THR A 104 7.51 8.19 -7.75
N TYR A 105 6.60 8.65 -8.61
CA TYR A 105 6.97 9.31 -9.86
C TYR A 105 7.69 10.63 -9.60
N SER A 106 7.25 11.41 -8.60
CA SER A 106 7.94 12.63 -8.17
C SER A 106 9.37 12.33 -7.72
N ILE A 107 9.59 11.28 -6.91
CA ILE A 107 10.95 10.91 -6.48
C ILE A 107 11.80 10.50 -7.68
N GLU A 108 11.29 9.65 -8.57
CA GLU A 108 12.02 9.20 -9.77
C GLU A 108 12.38 10.37 -10.70
N PHE A 109 11.48 11.33 -10.86
CA PHE A 109 11.73 12.54 -11.63
C PHE A 109 12.74 13.45 -10.93
N ALA A 110 12.64 13.63 -9.61
CA ALA A 110 13.60 14.41 -8.84
C ALA A 110 15.03 13.86 -8.95
N GLN A 111 15.22 12.55 -9.02
CA GLN A 111 16.54 11.94 -9.24
C GLN A 111 17.22 12.41 -10.54
N LEU A 112 16.44 12.60 -11.60
CA LEU A 112 16.95 13.20 -12.84
C LEU A 112 17.36 14.66 -12.59
N LEU A 113 16.50 15.44 -11.95
CA LEU A 113 16.75 16.87 -11.70
C LEU A 113 18.01 17.11 -10.85
N TYR A 114 18.31 16.22 -9.91
CA TYR A 114 19.55 16.29 -9.09
C TYR A 114 20.82 16.20 -9.93
N ILE A 115 20.79 15.38 -10.98
CA ILE A 115 21.94 15.18 -11.86
C ILE A 115 22.07 16.35 -12.84
N LEU A 116 20.94 16.91 -13.29
CA LEU A 116 20.95 18.06 -14.20
C LEU A 116 21.43 19.34 -13.55
N LYS A 117 21.24 19.51 -12.24
CA LYS A 117 21.60 20.73 -11.50
C LYS A 117 21.04 21.97 -12.22
N SER A 118 21.89 22.88 -12.68
CA SER A 118 21.52 24.11 -13.38
C SER A 118 21.07 23.90 -14.83
N PHE A 119 21.25 22.71 -15.41
CA PHE A 119 20.80 22.43 -16.78
C PHE A 119 19.27 22.29 -16.82
N PRO A 120 18.55 23.05 -17.67
CA PRO A 120 17.10 22.95 -17.78
C PRO A 120 16.64 21.57 -18.27
N VAL A 121 15.73 20.93 -17.54
CA VAL A 121 15.18 19.61 -17.91
C VAL A 121 14.38 19.66 -19.21
N GLU A 122 13.79 20.80 -19.53
CA GLU A 122 12.99 20.99 -20.74
C GLU A 122 13.85 20.88 -22.01
N THR A 123 15.10 21.32 -21.99
CA THR A 123 15.97 21.30 -23.18
C THR A 123 16.71 19.98 -23.39
N LEU A 124 16.40 18.94 -22.60
CA LEU A 124 17.02 17.63 -22.75
C LEU A 124 16.68 16.96 -24.08
N THR A 125 17.71 16.46 -24.75
CA THR A 125 17.60 15.66 -25.97
C THR A 125 17.40 14.17 -25.65
N PRO A 126 16.83 13.39 -26.58
CA PRO A 126 16.69 11.93 -26.43
C PRO A 126 18.02 11.22 -26.15
N GLU A 127 19.13 11.67 -26.72
CA GLU A 127 20.46 11.09 -26.54
C GLU A 127 20.95 11.28 -25.09
N ARG A 128 20.73 12.47 -24.51
CA ARG A 128 21.09 12.72 -23.10
C ARG A 128 20.24 11.88 -22.15
N LEU A 129 18.96 11.69 -22.46
CA LEU A 129 18.09 10.78 -21.70
C LEU A 129 18.54 9.32 -21.81
N ARG A 130 18.94 8.87 -23.00
CA ARG A 130 19.54 7.55 -23.21
C ARG A 130 20.81 7.38 -22.36
N SER A 131 21.71 8.36 -22.37
CA SER A 131 22.92 8.35 -21.54
C SER A 131 22.60 8.32 -20.05
N TYR A 132 21.56 9.02 -19.60
CA TYR A 132 21.10 8.96 -18.22
C TYR A 132 20.58 7.56 -17.84
N PHE A 133 19.77 6.92 -18.69
CA PHE A 133 19.31 5.56 -18.41
C PHE A 133 20.46 4.53 -18.42
N LEU A 134 21.44 4.72 -19.31
CA LEU A 134 22.67 3.92 -19.30
C LEU A 134 23.44 4.10 -18.00
N TYR A 135 23.57 5.33 -17.49
CA TYR A 135 24.15 5.61 -16.18
C TYR A 135 23.38 4.91 -15.04
N CYS A 136 22.04 4.95 -15.07
CA CYS A 136 21.19 4.28 -14.09
C CYS A 136 21.40 2.76 -14.06
N HIS A 137 21.63 2.16 -15.22
CA HIS A 137 21.90 0.73 -15.34
C HIS A 137 23.34 0.39 -14.95
N ALA A 138 24.34 1.03 -15.57
CA ALA A 138 25.75 0.65 -15.44
C ALA A 138 26.41 1.11 -14.14
N LYS A 139 26.10 2.33 -13.67
CA LYS A 139 26.74 2.92 -12.48
C LYS A 139 25.90 2.74 -11.23
N LEU A 140 24.60 3.06 -11.30
CA LEU A 140 23.71 2.93 -10.14
C LEU A 140 23.23 1.49 -9.89
N LYS A 141 23.43 0.57 -10.85
CA LYS A 141 23.07 -0.86 -10.77
C LYS A 141 21.62 -1.09 -10.32
N LEU A 142 20.71 -0.26 -10.84
CA LEU A 142 19.32 -0.26 -10.41
C LEU A 142 18.57 -1.48 -10.97
N SER A 143 17.61 -1.98 -10.20
CA SER A 143 16.81 -3.11 -10.63
C SER A 143 15.97 -2.76 -11.86
N GLU A 144 15.61 -3.75 -12.66
CA GLU A 144 14.76 -3.55 -13.84
C GLU A 144 13.45 -2.83 -13.52
N SER A 145 12.83 -3.15 -12.37
CA SER A 145 11.59 -2.50 -11.93
C SER A 145 11.79 -1.03 -11.60
N GLU A 146 12.91 -0.67 -10.98
CA GLU A 146 13.23 0.72 -10.63
C GLU A 146 13.57 1.53 -11.88
N ILE A 147 14.33 0.93 -12.81
CA ILE A 147 14.64 1.57 -14.10
C ILE A 147 13.34 1.78 -14.90
N GLN A 148 12.46 0.78 -14.97
CA GLN A 148 11.17 0.91 -15.67
C GLN A 148 10.25 1.95 -15.02
N SER A 149 10.19 1.99 -13.69
CA SER A 149 9.47 3.02 -12.93
C SER A 149 9.96 4.42 -13.32
N ARG A 150 11.28 4.60 -13.33
CA ARG A 150 11.91 5.88 -13.68
C ARG A 150 11.72 6.30 -15.12
N ILE A 151 11.85 5.37 -16.07
CA ILE A 151 11.55 5.63 -17.47
C ILE A 151 10.10 6.10 -17.61
N ASN A 152 9.15 5.43 -16.96
CA ASN A 152 7.74 5.81 -17.06
C ASN A 152 7.46 7.19 -16.46
N ALA A 153 8.07 7.53 -15.32
CA ALA A 153 7.95 8.86 -14.72
C ALA A 153 8.51 9.95 -15.65
N ILE A 154 9.69 9.72 -16.23
CA ILE A 154 10.35 10.67 -17.14
C ILE A 154 9.58 10.80 -18.45
N LYS A 155 9.12 9.69 -19.04
CA LYS A 155 8.23 9.72 -20.22
C LYS A 155 6.97 10.52 -19.93
N LEU A 156 6.37 10.35 -18.75
CA LEU A 156 5.17 11.10 -18.39
C LEU A 156 5.43 12.61 -18.39
N PHE A 157 6.59 13.06 -17.90
CA PHE A 157 6.96 14.46 -17.98
C PHE A 157 7.05 14.95 -19.43
N PHE A 158 7.88 14.30 -20.26
CA PHE A 158 8.09 14.78 -21.63
C PHE A 158 6.86 14.65 -22.53
N GLU A 159 6.12 13.54 -22.44
CA GLU A 159 4.97 13.25 -23.31
C GLU A 159 3.69 13.97 -22.86
N HIS A 160 3.49 14.16 -21.55
CA HIS A 160 2.23 14.68 -21.03
C HIS A 160 2.31 16.05 -20.35
N VAL A 161 3.48 16.46 -19.86
CA VAL A 161 3.65 17.83 -19.32
C VAL A 161 4.16 18.76 -20.41
N LEU A 162 5.11 18.30 -21.23
CA LEU A 162 5.67 19.08 -22.34
C LEU A 162 5.01 18.79 -23.70
N HIS A 163 4.01 17.91 -23.75
CA HIS A 163 3.27 17.53 -24.96
C HIS A 163 4.15 17.11 -26.14
N ARG A 164 5.30 16.46 -25.87
CA ARG A 164 6.19 15.95 -26.92
C ARG A 164 5.69 14.64 -27.50
N ASN A 165 6.15 14.36 -28.72
CA ASN A 165 5.96 13.05 -29.34
C ASN A 165 6.50 11.93 -28.44
N LYS A 166 5.85 10.75 -28.53
CA LYS A 166 6.20 9.58 -27.73
C LYS A 166 7.67 9.24 -27.88
N MET A 167 8.38 9.17 -26.76
CA MET A 167 9.80 8.83 -26.75
C MET A 167 9.95 7.31 -26.80
N PHE A 168 10.49 6.80 -27.92
CA PHE A 168 10.88 5.40 -28.05
C PHE A 168 12.29 5.23 -27.47
N PHE A 169 12.34 4.76 -26.22
CA PHE A 169 13.59 4.24 -25.65
C PHE A 169 13.62 2.74 -25.88
N ASP A 170 14.53 2.28 -26.73
CA ASP A 170 14.80 0.86 -26.90
C ASP A 170 15.71 0.40 -25.76
N ILE A 171 15.09 0.14 -24.61
CA ILE A 171 15.80 -0.33 -23.41
C ILE A 171 15.66 -1.84 -23.41
N PRO A 172 16.72 -2.59 -23.77
CA PRO A 172 16.68 -4.03 -23.83
C PRO A 172 16.29 -4.55 -22.45
N ARG A 173 15.17 -5.27 -22.38
CA ARG A 173 14.71 -5.90 -21.16
C ARG A 173 15.49 -7.19 -20.95
N PRO A 174 16.28 -7.33 -19.88
CA PRO A 174 16.86 -8.63 -19.56
C PRO A 174 15.73 -9.64 -19.32
N LYS A 175 15.93 -10.90 -19.73
CA LYS A 175 14.96 -11.96 -19.44
C LYS A 175 14.95 -12.20 -17.93
N LYS A 176 13.80 -11.96 -17.30
CA LYS A 176 13.63 -12.25 -15.86
C LYS A 176 13.95 -13.72 -15.58
N PRO A 177 14.87 -14.03 -14.66
CA PRO A 177 15.03 -15.39 -14.19
C PRO A 177 13.73 -15.87 -13.54
N LEU A 178 13.38 -17.13 -13.76
CA LEU A 178 12.24 -17.80 -13.14
C LEU A 178 12.51 -17.92 -11.62
N THR A 179 12.19 -16.88 -10.85
CA THR A 179 12.30 -16.95 -9.38
C THR A 179 11.35 -18.00 -8.82
N SER A 180 11.76 -18.69 -7.76
CA SER A 180 10.96 -19.66 -7.02
C SER A 180 9.56 -19.11 -6.69
N PRO A 181 8.52 -19.97 -6.66
CA PRO A 181 7.15 -19.53 -6.42
C PRO A 181 7.08 -18.79 -5.07
N LYS A 182 6.55 -17.56 -5.11
CA LYS A 182 6.39 -16.66 -3.95
C LYS A 182 5.21 -17.09 -3.09
N MET A 183 5.20 -18.35 -2.65
CA MET A 183 4.10 -19.01 -1.96
C MET A 183 4.56 -19.76 -0.69
N LEU A 184 3.67 -19.79 0.31
CA LEU A 184 3.75 -20.64 1.49
C LEU A 184 2.86 -21.86 1.31
N ASN A 185 3.34 -23.05 1.69
CA ASN A 185 2.48 -24.24 1.75
C ASN A 185 1.53 -24.16 2.97
N ARG A 186 0.52 -25.04 3.02
CA ARG A 186 -0.50 -25.06 4.10
C ARG A 186 0.12 -25.15 5.50
N ASN A 187 1.16 -25.96 5.68
CA ASN A 187 1.86 -26.11 6.96
C ASN A 187 2.61 -24.83 7.38
N GLN A 188 3.26 -24.16 6.41
CA GLN A 188 3.92 -22.87 6.63
C GLN A 188 2.92 -21.79 7.00
N VAL A 189 1.78 -21.72 6.31
CA VAL A 189 0.69 -20.79 6.67
C VAL A 189 0.21 -21.05 8.09
N LYS A 190 -0.03 -22.32 8.47
CA LYS A 190 -0.43 -22.69 9.84
C LYS A 190 0.60 -22.24 10.88
N LYS A 191 1.89 -22.47 10.64
CA LYS A 191 2.99 -21.99 11.51
C LYS A 191 2.97 -20.48 11.68
N VAL A 192 2.80 -19.72 10.58
CA VAL A 192 2.71 -18.25 10.62
C VAL A 192 1.52 -17.77 11.44
N MET A 193 0.35 -18.41 11.32
CA MET A 193 -0.83 -18.01 12.10
C MET A 193 -0.69 -18.34 13.59
N ASN A 194 -0.04 -19.45 13.93
CA ASN A 194 0.10 -19.92 15.31
C ASN A 194 1.04 -19.06 16.16
N VAL A 195 2.07 -18.45 15.58
CA VAL A 195 3.03 -17.59 16.30
C VAL A 195 2.51 -16.18 16.60
N LEU A 196 1.28 -15.86 16.19
CA LEU A 196 0.65 -14.55 16.39
C LEU A 196 -0.26 -14.59 17.61
N ASP A 197 0.19 -14.04 18.74
CA ASP A 197 -0.61 -14.00 19.98
C ASP A 197 -1.75 -12.98 19.88
N ASN A 198 -1.49 -11.86 19.20
CA ASN A 198 -2.47 -10.80 19.03
C ASN A 198 -3.57 -11.22 18.04
N LYS A 199 -4.81 -11.38 18.54
CA LYS A 199 -5.98 -11.80 17.76
C LYS A 199 -6.26 -10.89 16.56
N LYS A 200 -6.13 -9.57 16.71
CA LYS A 200 -6.25 -8.61 15.61
C LYS A 200 -5.26 -8.91 14.49
N HIS A 201 -3.99 -9.12 14.84
CA HIS A 201 -2.94 -9.39 13.86
C HIS A 201 -3.16 -10.73 13.14
N ARG A 202 -3.57 -11.75 13.89
CA ARG A 202 -3.92 -13.07 13.34
C ARG A 202 -5.09 -12.97 12.37
N LEU A 203 -6.15 -12.24 12.72
CA LEU A 203 -7.34 -12.08 11.89
C LEU A 203 -7.05 -11.34 10.58
N ILE A 204 -6.25 -10.26 10.63
CA ILE A 204 -5.82 -9.53 9.42
C ILE A 204 -5.09 -10.46 8.43
N LEU A 205 -4.19 -11.31 8.91
CA LEU A 205 -3.47 -12.25 8.05
C LEU A 205 -4.37 -13.41 7.58
N LYS A 206 -5.32 -13.86 8.40
CA LYS A 206 -6.35 -14.82 7.99
C LYS A 206 -7.22 -14.26 6.86
N LEU A 207 -7.62 -13.00 6.90
CA LEU A 207 -8.36 -12.37 5.80
C LEU A 207 -7.54 -12.29 4.50
N CYS A 208 -6.23 -11.97 4.60
CA CYS A 208 -5.34 -11.99 3.44
C CYS A 208 -5.20 -13.39 2.81
N TYR A 209 -5.21 -14.44 3.63
CA TYR A 209 -5.10 -15.83 3.18
C TYR A 209 -6.47 -16.43 2.84
N GLY A 210 -7.38 -16.63 3.79
CA GLY A 210 -8.65 -17.33 3.62
C GLY A 210 -9.64 -16.65 2.66
N MET A 211 -9.48 -15.35 2.40
CA MET A 211 -10.34 -14.61 1.47
C MET A 211 -9.55 -13.99 0.31
N GLY A 212 -8.23 -14.22 0.24
CA GLY A 212 -7.39 -13.69 -0.85
C GLY A 212 -7.34 -12.16 -0.93
N LEU A 213 -7.68 -11.43 0.13
CA LEU A 213 -7.71 -9.96 0.13
C LEU A 213 -6.31 -9.35 0.00
N LEU A 214 -6.20 -8.23 -0.74
CA LEU A 214 -5.00 -7.39 -0.68
C LEU A 214 -4.90 -6.76 0.71
N VAL A 215 -3.68 -6.58 1.23
CA VAL A 215 -3.47 -5.86 2.49
C VAL A 215 -4.12 -4.47 2.48
N SER A 216 -4.11 -3.78 1.34
CA SER A 216 -4.76 -2.48 1.18
C SER A 216 -6.28 -2.54 1.21
N GLU A 217 -6.86 -3.67 0.79
CA GLU A 217 -8.30 -3.93 0.91
C GLU A 217 -8.63 -4.20 2.38
N VAL A 218 -7.90 -5.10 3.04
CA VAL A 218 -8.12 -5.47 4.45
C VAL A 218 -8.08 -4.27 5.38
N VAL A 219 -7.08 -3.38 5.24
CA VAL A 219 -6.99 -2.20 6.11
C VAL A 219 -8.05 -1.14 5.80
N ARG A 220 -8.71 -1.18 4.64
CA ARG A 220 -9.78 -0.23 4.26
C ARG A 220 -11.17 -0.70 4.63
N LEU A 221 -11.36 -1.99 4.94
CA LEU A 221 -12.65 -2.54 5.33
C LEU A 221 -13.27 -1.73 6.48
N LYS A 222 -14.55 -1.40 6.33
CA LYS A 222 -15.39 -0.76 7.34
C LYS A 222 -16.30 -1.80 7.97
N LEU A 223 -16.90 -1.45 9.11
CA LEU A 223 -17.89 -2.32 9.75
C LEU A 223 -19.14 -2.52 8.88
N THR A 224 -19.52 -1.49 8.13
CA THR A 224 -20.65 -1.50 7.20
C THR A 224 -20.45 -2.40 5.98
N ASP A 225 -19.23 -2.86 5.74
CA ASP A 225 -18.90 -3.71 4.59
C ASP A 225 -19.27 -5.18 4.82
N ILE A 226 -19.60 -5.56 6.06
CA ILE A 226 -19.94 -6.93 6.44
C ILE A 226 -21.45 -7.04 6.58
N ASP A 227 -22.05 -7.93 5.79
CA ASP A 227 -23.45 -8.31 5.93
C ASP A 227 -23.54 -9.69 6.60
N SER A 228 -23.99 -9.69 7.86
CA SER A 228 -24.15 -10.92 8.66
C SER A 228 -25.37 -11.76 8.28
N VAL A 229 -26.32 -11.21 7.52
CA VAL A 229 -27.54 -11.93 7.09
C VAL A 229 -27.24 -12.71 5.84
N THR A 230 -26.64 -12.06 4.84
CA THR A 230 -26.31 -12.69 3.56
C THR A 230 -24.96 -13.42 3.57
N MET A 231 -24.17 -13.25 4.63
CA MET A 231 -22.79 -13.75 4.74
C MET A 231 -21.92 -13.28 3.58
N LEU A 232 -22.08 -12.01 3.21
CA LEU A 232 -21.33 -11.35 2.15
C LEU A 232 -20.48 -10.22 2.73
N MET A 233 -19.33 -10.00 2.10
CA MET A 233 -18.43 -8.88 2.39
C MET A 233 -18.25 -8.04 1.14
N ARG A 234 -18.47 -6.72 1.27
CA ARG A 234 -18.20 -5.74 0.21
C ARG A 234 -16.75 -5.28 0.30
N VAL A 235 -16.04 -5.30 -0.82
CA VAL A 235 -14.67 -4.78 -0.92
C VAL A 235 -14.69 -3.58 -1.84
N GLU A 236 -14.73 -2.38 -1.25
CA GLU A 236 -14.71 -1.11 -1.97
C GLU A 236 -13.34 -0.85 -2.62
N GLN A 237 -13.34 -0.28 -3.82
CA GLN A 237 -12.14 0.22 -4.50
C GLN A 237 -11.04 -0.85 -4.66
N ALA A 238 -11.42 -2.06 -5.08
CA ALA A 238 -10.47 -3.07 -5.51
C ALA A 238 -9.68 -2.59 -6.74
N LYS A 239 -8.62 -3.34 -7.11
CA LYS A 239 -7.66 -2.97 -8.17
C LYS A 239 -8.35 -2.37 -9.41
N GLY A 240 -8.11 -1.07 -9.64
CA GLY A 240 -8.69 -0.33 -10.76
C GLY A 240 -10.07 0.24 -10.50
N LYS A 241 -10.36 0.60 -9.24
CA LYS A 241 -11.55 1.33 -8.77
C LYS A 241 -12.88 0.60 -9.02
N LYS A 242 -12.88 -0.74 -8.92
CA LYS A 242 -14.09 -1.55 -9.02
C LYS A 242 -14.39 -2.19 -7.67
N ASP A 243 -15.65 -2.24 -7.31
CA ASP A 243 -16.10 -2.94 -6.12
C ASP A 243 -16.30 -4.42 -6.46
N ARG A 244 -16.06 -5.29 -5.47
CA ARG A 244 -16.44 -6.71 -5.57
C ARG A 244 -17.09 -7.17 -4.28
N VAL A 245 -18.00 -8.11 -4.39
CA VAL A 245 -18.62 -8.80 -3.26
C VAL A 245 -17.98 -10.18 -3.16
N MET A 246 -17.79 -10.66 -1.94
CA MET A 246 -17.21 -11.96 -1.69
C MET A 246 -17.95 -12.68 -0.58
N ILE A 247 -17.96 -14.00 -0.66
CA ILE A 247 -18.53 -14.87 0.38
C ILE A 247 -17.68 -14.73 1.64
N LEU A 248 -18.33 -14.51 2.78
CA LEU A 248 -17.71 -14.50 4.09
C LEU A 248 -17.81 -15.90 4.71
N PRO A 249 -16.69 -16.63 4.88
CA PRO A 249 -16.73 -17.94 5.52
C PRO A 249 -17.18 -17.85 6.97
N GLN A 250 -18.02 -18.78 7.42
CA GLN A 250 -18.52 -18.83 8.81
C GLN A 250 -17.38 -18.78 9.84
N SER A 251 -16.31 -19.53 9.60
CA SER A 251 -15.12 -19.56 10.46
C SER A 251 -14.46 -18.19 10.65
N VAL A 252 -14.47 -17.34 9.62
CA VAL A 252 -13.94 -15.97 9.70
C VAL A 252 -14.93 -15.05 10.41
N PHE A 253 -16.22 -15.23 10.18
CA PHE A 253 -17.27 -14.44 10.80
C PHE A 253 -17.30 -14.59 12.34
N ASP A 254 -17.15 -15.81 12.84
CA ASP A 254 -17.10 -16.06 14.30
C ASP A 254 -15.88 -15.39 14.95
N GLU A 255 -14.74 -15.38 14.25
CA GLU A 255 -13.55 -14.65 14.69
C GLU A 255 -13.73 -13.13 14.63
N LEU A 256 -14.44 -12.62 13.61
CA LEU A 256 -14.77 -11.19 13.49
C LEU A 256 -15.67 -10.73 14.64
N ARG A 257 -16.66 -11.54 15.04
CA ARG A 257 -17.51 -11.26 16.22
C ARG A 257 -16.69 -11.20 17.50
N THR A 258 -15.84 -12.19 17.72
CA THR A 258 -14.95 -12.23 18.90
C THR A 258 -14.04 -10.99 18.93
N TYR A 259 -13.47 -10.63 17.78
CA TYR A 259 -12.65 -9.44 17.63
C TYR A 259 -13.45 -8.15 17.91
N TYR A 260 -14.68 -8.04 17.41
CA TYR A 260 -15.52 -6.86 17.60
C TYR A 260 -15.83 -6.62 19.08
N LEU A 261 -16.17 -7.67 19.83
CA LEU A 261 -16.46 -7.57 21.26
C LEU A 261 -15.25 -7.12 22.08
N GLU A 262 -14.04 -7.57 21.71
CA GLU A 262 -12.80 -7.27 22.42
C GLU A 262 -12.23 -5.89 22.07
N PHE A 263 -12.20 -5.52 20.79
CA PHE A 263 -11.53 -4.31 20.31
C PHE A 263 -12.47 -3.12 20.11
N LYS A 264 -13.78 -3.35 19.99
CA LYS A 264 -14.84 -2.34 19.81
C LYS A 264 -14.46 -1.24 18.80
N PRO A 265 -14.09 -1.61 17.55
CA PRO A 265 -13.80 -0.63 16.50
C PRO A 265 -15.00 0.27 16.23
N LYS A 266 -14.78 1.51 15.78
CA LYS A 266 -15.84 2.50 15.55
C LYS A 266 -16.17 2.69 14.06
N SER A 267 -15.15 2.78 13.21
CA SER A 267 -15.32 3.13 11.79
C SER A 267 -14.73 2.07 10.87
N PHE A 268 -13.42 1.85 10.97
CA PHE A 268 -12.74 0.81 10.21
C PHE A 268 -12.83 -0.51 10.96
N LEU A 269 -12.92 -1.62 10.23
CA LEU A 269 -12.88 -2.95 10.82
C LEU A 269 -11.58 -3.13 11.63
N PHE A 270 -10.45 -2.67 11.08
CA PHE A 270 -9.18 -2.65 11.79
C PHE A 270 -8.69 -1.23 12.01
N GLU A 271 -8.59 -0.83 13.29
CA GLU A 271 -8.14 0.50 13.67
C GLU A 271 -6.70 0.51 14.21
N GLY A 272 -5.99 1.59 13.87
CA GLY A 272 -4.66 1.89 14.38
C GLY A 272 -4.66 2.18 15.88
N GLN A 273 -3.47 2.26 16.49
CA GLN A 273 -3.34 2.56 17.93
C GLN A 273 -4.00 3.91 18.30
N ASN A 274 -4.02 4.85 17.37
CA ASN A 274 -4.56 6.20 17.55
C ASN A 274 -5.95 6.38 16.91
N GLY A 275 -6.63 5.29 16.57
CA GLY A 275 -7.84 5.33 15.76
C GLY A 275 -7.54 5.40 14.26
N GLY A 276 -8.60 5.49 13.46
CA GLY A 276 -8.53 5.55 12.01
C GLY A 276 -7.97 4.27 11.37
N GLN A 277 -7.69 4.36 10.07
CA GLN A 277 -7.29 3.22 9.25
C GLN A 277 -6.00 2.54 9.77
N TYR A 278 -6.00 1.21 9.86
CA TYR A 278 -4.77 0.47 10.18
C TYR A 278 -3.68 0.66 9.10
N SER A 279 -2.43 0.76 9.53
CA SER A 279 -1.31 0.99 8.61
C SER A 279 -0.91 -0.28 7.85
N ILE A 280 -0.86 -0.20 6.51
CA ILE A 280 -0.34 -1.25 5.63
C ILE A 280 1.08 -1.66 6.05
N ARG A 281 1.94 -0.70 6.39
CA ARG A 281 3.33 -0.95 6.79
C ARG A 281 3.39 -1.75 8.09
N SER A 282 2.47 -1.48 9.02
CA SER A 282 2.36 -2.26 10.26
C SER A 282 1.97 -3.70 9.98
N VAL A 283 0.99 -3.94 9.11
CA VAL A 283 0.61 -5.32 8.72
C VAL A 283 1.78 -6.05 8.04
N GLN A 284 2.50 -5.39 7.14
CA GLN A 284 3.68 -5.96 6.48
C GLN A 284 4.78 -6.32 7.50
N ALA A 285 5.00 -5.46 8.50
CA ALA A 285 5.96 -5.71 9.57
C ALA A 285 5.53 -6.88 10.47
N ILE A 286 4.23 -6.97 10.79
CA ILE A 286 3.64 -8.10 11.52
C ILE A 286 3.90 -9.41 10.77
N PHE A 287 3.59 -9.46 9.47
CA PHE A 287 3.83 -10.64 8.65
C PHE A 287 5.32 -11.02 8.61
N LYS A 288 6.21 -10.05 8.41
CA LYS A 288 7.67 -10.29 8.40
C LYS A 288 8.17 -10.83 9.75
N SER A 289 7.64 -10.30 10.86
CA SER A 289 7.95 -10.79 12.21
C SER A 289 7.45 -12.22 12.42
N ALA A 290 6.23 -12.53 11.99
CA ALA A 290 5.65 -13.87 12.08
C ALA A 290 6.42 -14.90 11.22
N MET A 291 6.85 -14.52 10.02
CA MET A 291 7.73 -15.34 9.18
C MET A 291 9.05 -15.68 9.88
N LYS A 292 9.67 -14.69 10.54
CA LYS A 292 10.90 -14.90 11.32
C LYS A 292 10.65 -15.82 12.52
N LYS A 293 9.60 -15.57 13.31
CA LYS A 293 9.23 -16.39 14.48
C LYS A 293 8.88 -17.83 14.13
N SER A 294 8.29 -18.05 12.95
CA SER A 294 7.92 -19.39 12.46
C SER A 294 9.08 -20.16 11.81
N GLY A 295 10.29 -19.59 11.77
CA GLY A 295 11.49 -20.22 11.21
C GLY A 295 11.46 -20.35 9.68
N ILE A 296 10.66 -19.54 8.98
CA ILE A 296 10.54 -19.62 7.52
C ILE A 296 11.55 -18.67 6.88
N THR A 297 12.51 -19.24 6.14
CA THR A 297 13.62 -18.51 5.49
C THR A 297 13.27 -17.94 4.11
N LYS A 298 12.07 -18.24 3.59
CA LYS A 298 11.61 -17.74 2.28
C LYS A 298 11.50 -16.21 2.27
N ASN A 299 12.08 -15.58 1.26
CA ASN A 299 11.94 -14.13 1.04
C ASN A 299 10.59 -13.81 0.37
N ILE A 300 9.53 -13.77 1.18
CA ILE A 300 8.16 -13.53 0.75
C ILE A 300 7.57 -12.36 1.53
N GLY A 301 6.93 -11.43 0.83
CA GLY A 301 6.12 -10.37 1.44
C GLY A 301 4.67 -10.81 1.64
N ILE A 302 3.85 -9.95 2.26
CA ILE A 302 2.46 -10.30 2.62
C ILE A 302 1.59 -10.76 1.44
N HIS A 303 1.87 -10.31 0.22
CA HIS A 303 1.20 -10.79 -1.00
C HIS A 303 1.40 -12.29 -1.25
N GLY A 304 2.42 -12.90 -0.66
CA GLY A 304 2.59 -14.35 -0.67
C GLY A 304 1.42 -15.10 -0.06
N LEU A 305 0.71 -14.55 0.93
CA LEU A 305 -0.49 -15.17 1.49
C LEU A 305 -1.60 -15.28 0.43
N ARG A 306 -1.81 -14.21 -0.34
CA ARG A 306 -2.79 -14.19 -1.45
C ARG A 306 -2.37 -15.12 -2.59
N HIS A 307 -1.07 -15.20 -2.91
CA HIS A 307 -0.58 -16.20 -3.87
C HIS A 307 -0.81 -17.62 -3.37
N SER A 308 -0.61 -17.86 -2.07
CA SER A 308 -0.87 -19.15 -1.43
C SER A 308 -2.34 -19.52 -1.50
N TYR A 309 -3.25 -18.58 -1.22
CA TYR A 309 -4.68 -18.77 -1.37
C TYR A 309 -5.08 -19.20 -2.78
N ALA A 310 -4.68 -18.42 -3.80
CA ALA A 310 -5.00 -18.69 -5.18
C ALA A 310 -4.51 -20.09 -5.63
N THR A 311 -3.29 -20.44 -5.23
CA THR A 311 -2.70 -21.72 -5.61
C THR A 311 -3.35 -22.88 -4.84
N HIS A 312 -3.63 -22.72 -3.55
CA HIS A 312 -4.29 -23.77 -2.77
C HIS A 312 -5.74 -24.03 -3.21
N LEU A 313 -6.44 -23.02 -3.72
CA LEU A 313 -7.76 -23.21 -4.37
C LEU A 313 -7.63 -23.98 -5.67
N LEU A 314 -6.63 -23.65 -6.49
CA LEU A 314 -6.37 -24.38 -7.73
C LEU A 314 -5.98 -25.85 -7.44
N GLU A 315 -5.12 -26.08 -6.44
CA GLU A 315 -4.75 -27.42 -5.98
C GLU A 315 -5.94 -28.21 -5.42
N ALA A 316 -6.99 -27.52 -4.95
CA ALA A 316 -8.25 -28.14 -4.52
C ALA A 316 -9.23 -28.37 -5.69
N GLY A 317 -8.83 -28.08 -6.93
CA GLY A 317 -9.66 -28.27 -8.13
C GLY A 317 -10.63 -27.12 -8.44
N THR A 318 -10.46 -25.95 -7.81
CA THR A 318 -11.31 -24.78 -8.10
C THR A 318 -10.98 -24.19 -9.48
N ASP A 319 -12.01 -23.86 -10.26
CA ASP A 319 -11.84 -23.28 -11.60
C ASP A 319 -11.07 -21.94 -11.56
N ILE A 320 -10.19 -21.74 -12.54
CA ILE A 320 -9.32 -20.56 -12.59
C ILE A 320 -10.09 -19.26 -12.83
N SER A 321 -11.22 -19.32 -13.53
CA SER A 321 -12.09 -18.16 -13.78
C SER A 321 -12.77 -17.72 -12.49
N PHE A 322 -13.22 -18.69 -11.68
CA PHE A 322 -13.76 -18.41 -10.34
C PHE A 322 -12.70 -17.83 -9.40
N ILE A 323 -11.47 -18.38 -9.41
CA ILE A 323 -10.35 -17.82 -8.65
C ILE A 323 -10.04 -16.38 -9.10
N GLN A 324 -10.12 -16.09 -10.40
CA GLN A 324 -9.90 -14.74 -10.94
C GLN A 324 -10.94 -13.74 -10.42
N GLU A 325 -12.20 -14.14 -10.37
CA GLU A 325 -13.31 -13.34 -9.85
C GLU A 325 -13.12 -13.03 -8.37
N LEU A 326 -12.85 -14.05 -7.55
CA LEU A 326 -12.58 -13.90 -6.11
C LEU A 326 -11.42 -12.93 -5.81
N LEU A 327 -10.38 -12.96 -6.65
CA LEU A 327 -9.23 -12.08 -6.52
C LEU A 327 -9.45 -10.69 -7.14
N GLY A 328 -10.50 -10.48 -7.95
CA GLY A 328 -10.73 -9.21 -8.64
C GLY A 328 -9.63 -8.85 -9.65
N HIS A 329 -9.05 -9.84 -10.33
CA HIS A 329 -8.02 -9.62 -11.35
C HIS A 329 -8.64 -9.24 -12.70
N LYS A 330 -8.21 -8.11 -13.29
CA LYS A 330 -8.64 -7.67 -14.64
C LYS A 330 -8.03 -8.49 -15.80
N SER A 331 -7.01 -9.32 -15.55
CA SER A 331 -6.31 -10.06 -16.60
C SER A 331 -5.97 -11.48 -16.15
N LEU A 332 -6.37 -12.46 -16.97
CA LEU A 332 -6.01 -13.87 -16.86
C LEU A 332 -4.49 -14.08 -16.71
N LYS A 333 -3.68 -13.24 -17.36
CA LYS A 333 -2.20 -13.30 -17.32
C LYS A 333 -1.65 -13.12 -15.90
N THR A 334 -2.31 -12.34 -15.05
CA THR A 334 -1.90 -12.15 -13.65
C THR A 334 -2.27 -13.33 -12.76
N THR A 335 -3.32 -14.08 -13.12
CA THR A 335 -3.70 -15.33 -12.44
C THR A 335 -2.79 -16.46 -12.90
N GLN A 336 -2.51 -16.57 -14.20
CA GLN A 336 -1.59 -17.55 -14.82
C GLN A 336 -0.15 -17.49 -14.31
N ILE A 337 0.38 -16.28 -14.03
CA ILE A 337 1.72 -16.12 -13.42
C ILE A 337 1.74 -16.68 -11.99
N ASN A 338 0.63 -16.54 -11.25
CA ASN A 338 0.51 -17.02 -9.88
C ASN A 338 0.26 -18.53 -9.82
N THR A 339 -0.31 -19.11 -10.88
CA THR A 339 -0.62 -20.53 -11.00
C THR A 339 0.44 -21.31 -11.78
N ARG A 340 1.68 -20.79 -11.90
CA ARG A 340 2.81 -21.63 -12.35
C ARG A 340 2.89 -22.83 -11.43
N VAL A 341 2.42 -23.93 -11.98
CA VAL A 341 1.94 -25.14 -11.33
C VAL A 341 2.89 -25.56 -10.21
N SER A 342 2.37 -25.56 -8.98
CA SER A 342 2.99 -26.22 -7.84
C SER A 342 3.36 -27.66 -8.23
N SER A 343 4.53 -28.12 -7.82
CA SER A 343 4.98 -29.50 -8.08
C SER A 343 3.98 -30.55 -7.61
N ALA A 344 3.11 -30.22 -6.65
CA ALA A 344 2.05 -31.11 -6.16
C ALA A 344 0.89 -31.33 -7.16
N ALA A 345 0.53 -30.30 -7.94
CA ALA A 345 -0.46 -30.48 -9.01
C ALA A 345 0.15 -31.26 -10.20
N LYS A 346 1.47 -31.16 -10.41
CA LYS A 346 2.19 -32.01 -11.37
C LYS A 346 2.32 -33.46 -10.89
N SER A 347 2.43 -33.73 -9.59
CA SER A 347 2.51 -35.11 -9.07
C SER A 347 1.19 -35.86 -9.11
N ASN A 348 0.05 -35.15 -9.18
CA ASN A 348 -1.26 -35.76 -9.39
C ASN A 348 -1.57 -36.06 -10.86
N ILE A 349 -0.73 -35.58 -11.79
CA ILE A 349 -0.79 -36.02 -13.19
C ILE A 349 -0.10 -37.38 -13.23
N LYS A 350 -0.90 -38.45 -13.17
CA LYS A 350 -0.39 -39.80 -13.45
C LYS A 350 0.08 -39.84 -14.90
N SER A 351 1.26 -40.41 -15.13
CA SER A 351 1.76 -40.60 -16.48
C SER A 351 0.82 -41.55 -17.22
N PRO A 352 0.54 -41.36 -18.51
CA PRO A 352 -0.13 -42.38 -19.32
C PRO A 352 0.63 -43.72 -19.33
N LEU A 353 1.93 -43.69 -19.04
CA LEU A 353 2.77 -44.89 -18.81
C LEU A 353 2.42 -45.64 -17.52
N ASP A 354 1.88 -44.96 -16.52
CA ASP A 354 1.46 -45.60 -15.26
C ASP A 354 0.10 -46.33 -15.39
N SER A 355 -0.50 -46.28 -16.58
CA SER A 355 -1.76 -46.93 -16.95
C SER A 355 -1.63 -47.86 -18.17
N LEU A 356 -0.39 -48.14 -18.61
CA LEU A 356 -0.08 -49.10 -19.67
C LEU A 356 0.16 -50.51 -19.13
#